data_AF-A0A1J5W0Q3-F1
#
_entry.id   AF-A0A1J5W0Q3-F1
#
_cell.length_a   1.000
_cell.length_b   1.000
_cell.length_c   1.000
_cell.angle_alpha   90.00
_cell.angle_beta   90.00
_cell.angle_gamma   90.00
#
_symmetry.space_group_name_H-M   'P 1'
#
loop_
_entity.id
_entity.type
_entity.pdbx_description
1 polymer ?
#
loop_
_entity_poly.entity_id
_entity_poly.type
_entity_poly.pdbx_seq_one_letter_code
_entity_poly.pdbx_strand_id
1 'polypeptide(L)'
;MKEHLHPSLVRLYGGASDDDVFLYIDESYSVPDEYESGSFYILAAVKLRYGDLEETRETLRNISEKNYWHTTDELRTSEGKYRTVEMLKQLESWGDKHLVSIEIPLQSGRDLEQARGDCLRALVEHIYGSARDNPPAGLIFEKRLRRVDDNRDRRLVKKLKQEGIFPREVGVAWVSPSDERLLWAPDITCMVYRRQITHKGRNETGDYFETYLEPHSTIIYAAPQKK
;
A
#
# COMPACT_ATOMS: atom_id res chain seq x y z
N MET A 1 -12.81 -11.26 20.62
CA MET A 1 -12.15 -10.18 21.40
C MET A 1 -12.31 -8.90 20.60
N LYS A 2 -12.83 -7.81 21.16
CA LYS A 2 -12.79 -6.52 20.47
C LYS A 2 -11.32 -6.13 20.31
N GLU A 3 -10.86 -6.04 19.07
CA GLU A 3 -9.48 -5.64 18.81
C GLU A 3 -9.29 -4.21 19.29
N HIS A 4 -8.28 -4.01 20.13
CA HIS A 4 -7.95 -2.67 20.59
C HIS A 4 -7.17 -2.02 19.46
N LEU A 5 -7.80 -1.07 18.77
CA LEU A 5 -7.15 -0.26 17.75
C LEU A 5 -5.89 0.40 18.31
N HIS A 6 -4.83 0.41 17.51
CA HIS A 6 -3.59 1.10 17.86
C HIS A 6 -3.88 2.59 18.19
N PRO A 7 -3.25 3.20 19.22
CA PRO A 7 -3.59 4.56 19.66
C PRO A 7 -3.48 5.65 18.58
N SER A 8 -2.64 5.46 17.56
CA SER A 8 -2.59 6.40 16.42
C SER A 8 -3.83 6.32 15.54
N LEU A 9 -4.44 5.15 15.41
CA LEU A 9 -5.66 4.93 14.63
C LEU A 9 -6.87 5.51 15.36
N VAL A 10 -6.95 5.31 16.69
CA VAL A 10 -7.97 5.97 17.52
C VAL A 10 -7.95 7.49 17.34
N ARG A 11 -6.76 8.09 17.30
CA ARG A 11 -6.63 9.53 17.03
C ARG A 11 -6.98 9.90 15.58
N LEU A 12 -6.60 9.07 14.61
CA LEU A 12 -6.82 9.34 13.19
C LEU A 12 -8.30 9.25 12.81
N TYR A 13 -9.02 8.26 13.35
CA TYR A 13 -10.45 8.07 13.15
C TYR A 13 -11.33 8.92 14.06
N GLY A 14 -10.72 9.73 14.93
CA GLY A 14 -11.45 10.59 15.86
C GLY A 14 -12.34 11.58 15.11
N GLY A 15 -13.65 11.34 15.13
CA GLY A 15 -14.63 12.16 14.43
C GLY A 15 -14.90 11.77 12.98
N ALA A 16 -14.40 10.61 12.52
CA ALA A 16 -14.75 10.07 11.21
C ALA A 16 -16.23 9.65 11.15
N SER A 17 -16.84 9.93 10.01
CA SER A 17 -18.15 9.46 9.59
C SER A 17 -18.04 8.20 8.75
N ASP A 18 -19.11 7.42 8.63
CA ASP A 18 -19.09 6.16 7.89
C ASP A 18 -18.69 6.33 6.42
N ASP A 19 -18.94 7.49 5.80
CA ASP A 19 -18.57 7.79 4.42
C ASP A 19 -17.12 8.26 4.23
N ASP A 20 -16.39 8.51 5.31
CA ASP A 20 -14.98 8.92 5.21
C ASP A 20 -14.13 7.79 4.64
N VAL A 21 -13.16 8.15 3.80
CA VAL A 21 -12.25 7.19 3.17
C VAL A 21 -10.85 7.32 3.77
N PHE A 22 -10.22 6.19 4.03
CA PHE A 22 -8.82 6.11 4.47
C PHE A 22 -7.99 5.33 3.47
N LEU A 23 -6.70 5.67 3.38
CA LEU A 23 -5.75 4.99 2.51
C LEU A 23 -4.77 4.18 3.34
N TYR A 24 -4.66 2.89 3.04
CA TYR A 24 -3.68 1.98 3.64
C TYR A 24 -2.55 1.75 2.67
N ILE A 25 -1.31 1.89 3.14
CA ILE A 25 -0.14 1.99 2.27
C ILE A 25 0.93 0.98 2.70
N ASP A 26 1.44 0.24 1.72
CA ASP A 26 2.61 -0.62 1.83
C ASP A 26 3.51 -0.46 0.59
N GLU A 27 4.73 -1.00 0.66
CA GLU A 27 5.75 -0.86 -0.37
C GLU A 27 6.43 -2.18 -0.74
N SER A 28 6.91 -2.26 -1.99
CA SER A 28 7.81 -3.32 -2.41
C SER A 28 8.84 -2.78 -3.38
N TYR A 29 10.07 -3.28 -3.31
CA TYR A 29 11.14 -2.83 -4.20
C TYR A 29 12.09 -3.96 -4.55
N SER A 30 12.82 -3.77 -5.65
CA SER A 30 13.95 -4.58 -6.04
C SER A 30 15.09 -3.67 -6.42
N VAL A 31 16.27 -3.90 -5.85
CA VAL A 31 17.51 -3.20 -6.23
C VAL A 31 18.13 -3.85 -7.47
N PRO A 32 18.94 -3.10 -8.25
CA PRO A 32 19.62 -3.64 -9.42
C PRO A 32 20.57 -4.72 -8.91
N ASP A 33 20.39 -5.95 -9.41
CA ASP A 33 21.21 -7.18 -9.26
C ASP A 33 20.34 -8.44 -9.05
N GLU A 34 19.04 -8.31 -8.73
CA GLU A 34 18.16 -9.47 -8.48
C GLU A 34 17.31 -9.93 -9.69
N TYR A 35 17.05 -9.07 -10.70
CA TYR A 35 16.22 -9.43 -11.86
C TYR A 35 16.75 -8.83 -13.16
N GLU A 36 16.85 -9.65 -14.22
CA GLU A 36 17.26 -9.26 -15.58
C GLU A 36 16.37 -8.17 -16.20
N SER A 37 15.13 -8.00 -15.72
CA SER A 37 14.12 -7.08 -16.24
C SER A 37 14.06 -5.70 -15.55
N GLY A 38 14.96 -5.43 -14.61
CA GLY A 38 15.16 -4.08 -14.05
C GLY A 38 14.62 -3.91 -12.63
N SER A 39 15.38 -3.12 -11.86
CA SER A 39 15.03 -2.65 -10.53
C SER A 39 13.77 -1.79 -10.53
N PHE A 40 13.02 -1.79 -9.45
CA PHE A 40 11.77 -1.03 -9.32
C PHE A 40 11.52 -0.62 -7.87
N TYR A 41 10.75 0.45 -7.70
CA TYR A 41 10.10 0.79 -6.44
C TYR A 41 8.58 0.85 -6.66
N ILE A 42 7.81 0.25 -5.75
CA ILE A 42 6.35 0.19 -5.78
C ILE A 42 5.84 0.68 -4.43
N LEU A 43 4.87 1.58 -4.46
CA LEU A 43 4.09 2.02 -3.31
C LEU A 43 2.62 1.79 -3.64
N ALA A 44 1.99 0.82 -2.99
CA ALA A 44 0.58 0.53 -3.18
C ALA A 44 -0.26 1.20 -2.09
N ALA A 45 -1.43 1.71 -2.48
CA ALA A 45 -2.40 2.27 -1.56
C ALA A 45 -3.80 1.73 -1.88
N VAL A 46 -4.52 1.27 -0.85
CA VAL A 46 -5.90 0.77 -0.99
C VAL A 46 -6.86 1.72 -0.31
N LYS A 47 -7.91 2.16 -1.02
CA LYS A 47 -8.96 3.03 -0.49
C LYS A 47 -10.03 2.19 0.20
N LEU A 48 -10.24 2.43 1.48
CA LEU A 48 -11.29 1.78 2.26
C LEU A 48 -12.18 2.80 2.95
N ARG A 49 -13.48 2.54 2.97
CA ARG A 49 -14.47 3.36 3.65
C ARG A 49 -14.49 3.05 5.15
N TYR A 50 -14.63 4.08 5.98
CA TYR A 50 -14.63 3.97 7.44
C TYR A 50 -15.71 3.03 7.97
N GLY A 51 -16.93 3.11 7.44
CA GLY A 51 -18.04 2.25 7.85
C GLY A 51 -17.81 0.75 7.63
N ASP A 52 -16.92 0.39 6.69
CA ASP A 52 -16.68 -0.98 6.28
C ASP A 52 -15.48 -1.62 7.01
N LEU A 53 -14.64 -0.82 7.69
CA LEU A 53 -13.32 -1.25 8.18
C LEU A 53 -13.35 -2.46 9.13
N GLU A 54 -14.34 -2.55 10.02
CA GLU A 54 -14.42 -3.65 10.98
C GLU A 54 -14.76 -4.98 10.29
N GLU A 55 -15.74 -4.95 9.37
CA GLU A 55 -16.09 -6.11 8.55
C GLU A 55 -14.93 -6.51 7.63
N THR A 56 -14.21 -5.54 7.05
CA THR A 56 -13.01 -5.81 6.28
C THR A 56 -11.94 -6.51 7.13
N ARG A 57 -11.66 -6.03 8.36
CA ARG A 57 -10.70 -6.69 9.27
C ARG A 57 -11.09 -8.13 9.58
N GLU A 58 -12.36 -8.35 9.89
CA GLU A 58 -12.88 -9.68 10.21
C GLU A 58 -12.78 -10.61 9.00
N THR A 59 -13.18 -10.14 7.82
CA THR A 59 -13.12 -10.92 6.58
C THR A 59 -11.69 -11.32 6.22
N LEU A 60 -10.74 -10.37 6.27
CA LEU A 60 -9.33 -10.65 6.02
C LEU A 60 -8.78 -11.68 7.02
N ARG A 61 -9.12 -11.54 8.31
CA ARG A 61 -8.73 -12.50 9.35
C ARG A 61 -9.32 -13.90 9.12
N ASN A 62 -10.57 -13.98 8.68
CA ASN A 62 -11.25 -15.25 8.44
C ASN A 62 -10.63 -15.99 7.24
N ILE A 63 -10.29 -15.28 6.16
CA ILE A 63 -9.60 -15.87 5.00
C ILE A 63 -8.18 -16.29 5.37
N SER A 64 -7.46 -15.47 6.14
CA SER A 64 -6.07 -15.78 6.50
C SER A 64 -5.96 -16.94 7.48
N GLU A 65 -6.99 -17.14 8.31
CA GLU A 65 -6.97 -18.01 9.49
C GLU A 65 -5.78 -17.72 10.44
N LYS A 66 -5.25 -16.49 10.37
CA LYS A 66 -4.02 -16.05 11.01
C LYS A 66 -4.19 -14.69 11.69
N ASN A 67 -3.29 -14.40 12.62
CA ASN A 67 -3.20 -13.09 13.26
C ASN A 67 -2.14 -12.17 12.63
N TYR A 68 -1.41 -12.68 11.64
CA TYR A 68 -0.39 -11.97 10.89
C TYR A 68 -0.40 -12.46 9.45
N TRP A 69 -0.15 -11.54 8.51
CA TRP A 69 -0.07 -11.83 7.09
C TRP A 69 1.11 -11.08 6.49
N HIS A 70 1.82 -11.76 5.59
CA HIS A 70 2.81 -11.17 4.72
C HIS A 70 2.84 -12.00 3.43
N THR A 71 2.40 -11.41 2.32
CA THR A 71 2.10 -12.14 1.08
C THR A 71 3.32 -12.89 0.53
N THR A 72 4.52 -12.37 0.76
CA THR A 72 5.77 -13.07 0.40
C THR A 72 5.89 -14.43 1.06
N ASP A 73 5.46 -14.57 2.31
CA ASP A 73 5.56 -15.82 3.06
C ASP A 73 4.47 -16.79 2.63
N GLU A 74 3.25 -16.29 2.39
CA GLU A 74 2.11 -17.09 1.96
C GLU A 74 2.36 -17.75 0.59
N LEU A 75 2.95 -17.01 -0.35
CA LEU A 75 3.24 -17.52 -1.70
C LEU A 75 4.31 -18.64 -1.73
N ARG A 76 4.99 -18.93 -0.61
CA ARG A 76 5.97 -20.04 -0.51
C ARG A 76 5.32 -21.41 -0.33
N THR A 77 4.03 -21.47 0.01
CA THR A 77 3.32 -22.73 0.30
C THR A 77 2.06 -22.85 -0.55
N SER A 78 1.62 -24.08 -0.84
CA SER A 78 0.37 -24.29 -1.59
C SER A 78 -0.85 -23.75 -0.86
N GLU A 79 -0.89 -23.91 0.47
CA GLU A 79 -1.98 -23.41 1.32
C GLU A 79 -1.99 -21.86 1.39
N GLY A 80 -0.83 -21.23 1.55
CA GLY A 80 -0.75 -19.77 1.55
C GLY A 80 -1.04 -19.16 0.18
N LYS A 81 -0.66 -19.81 -0.92
CA LYS A 81 -1.11 -19.44 -2.27
C LYS A 81 -2.63 -19.50 -2.43
N TYR A 82 -3.25 -20.57 -1.93
CA TYR A 82 -4.71 -20.70 -1.92
C TYR A 82 -5.37 -19.54 -1.16
N ARG A 83 -4.91 -19.27 0.07
CA ARG A 83 -5.42 -18.12 0.86
C ARG A 83 -5.19 -16.78 0.16
N THR A 84 -4.06 -16.62 -0.52
CA THR A 84 -3.76 -15.38 -1.29
C THR A 84 -4.77 -15.19 -2.42
N VAL A 85 -5.12 -16.26 -3.14
CA VAL A 85 -6.16 -16.22 -4.18
C VAL A 85 -7.53 -15.89 -3.59
N GLU A 86 -7.90 -16.46 -2.44
CA GLU A 86 -9.18 -16.13 -1.79
C GLU A 86 -9.22 -14.66 -1.34
N MET A 87 -8.11 -14.11 -0.83
CA MET A 87 -8.02 -12.68 -0.52
C MET A 87 -8.14 -11.82 -1.79
N LEU A 88 -7.50 -12.22 -2.89
CA LEU A 88 -7.58 -11.49 -4.16
C LEU A 88 -9.00 -11.46 -4.71
N LYS A 89 -9.71 -12.59 -4.70
CA LYS A 89 -11.14 -12.65 -5.06
C LYS A 89 -12.00 -11.77 -4.15
N GLN A 90 -11.68 -11.72 -2.86
CA GLN A 90 -12.40 -10.87 -1.92
C GLN A 90 -12.18 -9.38 -2.26
N LEU A 91 -10.94 -8.96 -2.49
CA LEU A 91 -10.59 -7.59 -2.89
C LEU A 91 -11.25 -7.20 -4.22
N GLU A 92 -11.22 -8.10 -5.21
CA GLU A 92 -11.94 -7.94 -6.49
C GLU A 92 -13.44 -7.74 -6.25
N SER A 93 -14.06 -8.56 -5.41
CA SER A 93 -15.50 -8.50 -5.13
C SER A 93 -15.96 -7.21 -4.44
N TRP A 94 -15.10 -6.61 -3.61
CA TRP A 94 -15.36 -5.30 -3.01
C TRP A 94 -15.24 -4.17 -4.04
N GLY A 95 -14.40 -4.35 -5.06
CA GLY A 95 -14.17 -3.37 -6.11
C GLY A 95 -13.53 -2.07 -5.60
N ASP A 96 -12.88 -2.13 -4.43
CA ASP A 96 -12.16 -1.01 -3.83
C ASP A 96 -11.04 -0.54 -4.75
N LYS A 97 -10.74 0.76 -4.72
CA LYS A 97 -9.74 1.34 -5.62
C LYS A 97 -8.33 1.11 -5.09
N HIS A 98 -7.49 0.51 -5.92
CA HIS A 98 -6.06 0.35 -5.69
C HIS A 98 -5.29 1.44 -6.45
N LEU A 99 -4.36 2.11 -5.79
CA LEU A 99 -3.43 3.06 -6.41
C LEU A 99 -2.03 2.48 -6.30
N VAL A 100 -1.32 2.37 -7.42
CA VAL A 100 0.03 1.80 -7.43
C VAL A 100 0.98 2.84 -8.01
N SER A 101 1.72 3.52 -7.13
CA SER A 101 2.77 4.44 -7.55
C SER A 101 4.08 3.70 -7.77
N ILE A 102 4.70 3.91 -8.92
CA ILE A 102 5.88 3.13 -9.33
C ILE A 102 6.99 3.99 -9.90
N GLU A 103 8.22 3.59 -9.63
CA GLU A 103 9.40 4.01 -10.38
C GLU A 103 10.06 2.75 -10.97
N ILE A 104 9.92 2.59 -12.29
CA ILE A 104 10.47 1.44 -13.04
C ILE A 104 10.91 1.88 -14.44
N PRO A 105 12.13 1.53 -14.89
CA PRO A 105 13.21 0.95 -14.09
C PRO A 105 13.81 1.98 -13.13
N LEU A 106 14.20 1.55 -11.92
CA LEU A 106 15.13 2.32 -11.09
C LEU A 106 16.49 2.36 -11.77
N GLN A 107 17.05 3.55 -11.94
CA GLN A 107 18.37 3.73 -12.52
C GLN A 107 19.46 3.11 -11.63
N SER A 108 20.58 2.68 -12.21
CA SER A 108 21.71 2.17 -11.42
C SER A 108 22.23 3.25 -10.46
N GLY A 109 22.53 2.87 -9.21
CA GLY A 109 22.93 3.80 -8.16
C GLY A 109 21.81 4.71 -7.64
N ARG A 110 20.55 4.46 -8.04
CA ARG A 110 19.38 5.17 -7.50
C ARG A 110 19.23 4.88 -6.01
N ASP A 111 19.08 5.95 -5.23
CA ASP A 111 18.78 5.88 -3.81
C ASP A 111 17.31 5.48 -3.60
N LEU A 112 17.07 4.37 -2.91
CA LEU A 112 15.71 3.89 -2.61
C LEU A 112 14.90 4.91 -1.81
N GLU A 113 15.53 5.73 -0.97
CA GLU A 113 14.82 6.78 -0.22
C GLU A 113 14.39 7.93 -1.15
N GLN A 114 15.11 8.18 -2.25
CA GLN A 114 14.66 9.12 -3.28
C GLN A 114 13.50 8.54 -4.09
N ALA A 115 13.60 7.29 -4.51
CA ALA A 115 12.53 6.61 -5.25
C ALA A 115 11.23 6.52 -4.42
N ARG A 116 11.37 6.22 -3.13
CA ARG A 116 10.29 6.31 -2.14
C ARG A 116 9.67 7.70 -2.09
N GLY A 117 10.51 8.73 -1.99
CA GLY A 117 10.07 10.12 -1.96
C GLY A 117 9.28 10.53 -3.21
N ASP A 118 9.77 10.13 -4.38
CA ASP A 118 9.17 10.45 -5.67
C ASP A 118 7.85 9.68 -5.87
N CYS A 119 7.77 8.41 -5.45
CA CYS A 119 6.53 7.64 -5.46
C CYS A 119 5.48 8.20 -4.47
N LEU A 120 5.89 8.54 -3.24
CA LEU A 120 4.95 9.13 -2.29
C LEU A 120 4.44 10.49 -2.77
N ARG A 121 5.31 11.32 -3.36
CA ARG A 121 4.90 12.59 -3.96
C ARG A 121 3.88 12.36 -5.07
N ALA A 122 4.18 11.50 -6.04
CA ALA A 122 3.29 11.23 -7.17
C ALA A 122 1.93 10.69 -6.69
N LEU A 123 1.93 9.82 -5.69
CA LEU A 123 0.71 9.31 -5.06
C LEU A 123 -0.10 10.45 -4.41
N VAL A 124 0.53 11.28 -3.59
CA VAL A 124 -0.14 12.39 -2.89
C VAL A 124 -0.66 13.44 -3.88
N GLU A 125 0.11 13.82 -4.89
CA GLU A 125 -0.32 14.72 -5.96
C GLU A 125 -1.51 14.14 -6.73
N HIS A 126 -1.49 12.83 -7.00
CA HIS A 126 -2.64 12.15 -7.61
C HIS A 126 -3.88 12.25 -6.73
N ILE A 127 -3.76 12.04 -5.41
CA ILE A 127 -4.91 11.99 -4.49
C ILE A 127 -5.46 13.38 -4.17
N TYR A 128 -4.60 14.35 -3.89
CA TYR A 128 -4.95 15.66 -3.32
C TYR A 128 -4.73 16.83 -4.30
N GLY A 129 -4.32 16.56 -5.54
CA GLY A 129 -4.25 17.58 -6.58
C GLY A 129 -5.59 18.29 -6.80
N SER A 130 -5.52 19.54 -7.26
CA SER A 130 -6.67 20.42 -7.47
C SER A 130 -7.72 19.78 -8.38
N ALA A 131 -8.96 19.62 -7.87
CA ALA A 131 -10.16 19.06 -8.51
C ALA A 131 -10.52 17.58 -8.22
N ARG A 132 -10.26 17.08 -6.99
CA ARG A 132 -10.73 15.76 -6.56
C ARG A 132 -11.93 15.87 -5.62
N ASP A 133 -13.03 15.20 -5.98
CA ASP A 133 -14.17 15.01 -5.09
C ASP A 133 -13.83 14.02 -3.99
N ASN A 134 -14.18 14.38 -2.75
CA ASN A 134 -14.04 13.58 -1.52
C ASN A 134 -12.63 12.96 -1.32
N PRO A 135 -11.60 13.79 -1.03
CA PRO A 135 -10.27 13.27 -0.73
C PRO A 135 -10.27 12.42 0.55
N PRO A 136 -9.39 11.41 0.67
CA PRO A 136 -9.28 10.61 1.87
C PRO A 136 -9.01 11.45 3.13
N ALA A 137 -9.65 11.09 4.24
CA ALA A 137 -9.51 11.77 5.52
C ALA A 137 -8.14 11.50 6.20
N GLY A 138 -7.48 10.39 5.83
CA GLY A 138 -6.19 10.04 6.40
C GLY A 138 -5.44 8.94 5.65
N LEU A 139 -4.13 8.89 5.87
CA LEU A 139 -3.24 7.84 5.33
C LEU A 139 -2.64 7.01 6.48
N ILE A 140 -2.66 5.70 6.34
CA ILE A 140 -2.11 4.71 7.26
C ILE A 140 -0.96 4.00 6.54
N PHE A 141 0.26 4.21 7.03
CA PHE A 141 1.46 3.57 6.51
C PHE A 141 1.80 2.34 7.35
N GLU A 142 2.34 1.30 6.70
CA GLU A 142 3.11 0.31 7.42
C GLU A 142 4.33 0.96 8.11
N LYS A 143 4.51 0.63 9.38
CA LYS A 143 5.64 1.09 10.19
C LYS A 143 6.90 0.29 9.85
N ARG A 144 7.93 0.98 9.38
CA ARG A 144 9.26 0.39 9.15
C ARG A 144 9.89 -0.10 10.47
N LEU A 145 10.53 -1.27 10.42
CA LEU A 145 11.10 -1.95 11.59
C LEU A 145 12.14 -1.11 12.34
N ARG A 146 13.02 -0.42 11.61
CA ARG A 146 14.09 0.40 12.20
C ARG A 146 13.58 1.81 12.49
N ARG A 147 13.79 2.28 13.72
CA ARG A 147 13.38 3.64 14.15
C ARG A 147 13.98 4.76 13.29
N VAL A 148 15.21 4.59 12.79
CA VAL A 148 15.84 5.59 11.92
C VAL A 148 15.07 5.78 10.62
N ASP A 149 14.50 4.69 10.09
CA ASP A 149 13.76 4.64 8.85
C ASP A 149 12.32 5.16 9.04
N ASP A 150 11.64 4.77 10.12
CA ASP A 150 10.35 5.39 10.52
C ASP A 150 10.49 6.92 10.70
N ASN A 151 11.59 7.38 11.29
CA ASN A 151 11.88 8.81 11.42
C ASN A 151 12.14 9.48 10.06
N ARG A 152 12.68 8.78 9.05
CA ARG A 152 12.84 9.30 7.68
C ARG A 152 11.49 9.50 7.04
N ASP A 153 10.60 8.52 7.14
CA ASP A 153 9.23 8.59 6.59
C ASP A 153 8.46 9.78 7.19
N ARG A 154 8.52 9.96 8.51
CA ARG A 154 7.88 11.11 9.19
C ARG A 154 8.43 12.45 8.71
N ARG A 155 9.75 12.54 8.47
CA ARG A 155 10.38 13.76 7.93
C ARG A 155 9.96 14.00 6.48
N LEU A 156 9.85 12.96 5.67
CA LEU A 156 9.39 13.04 4.29
C LEU A 156 7.96 13.58 4.21
N VAL A 157 7.02 13.00 4.96
CA VAL A 157 5.62 13.49 5.04
C VAL A 157 5.60 14.95 5.50
N LYS A 158 6.36 15.29 6.55
CA LYS A 158 6.45 16.67 7.05
C LYS A 158 6.95 17.62 5.96
N LYS A 159 7.97 17.22 5.20
CA LYS A 159 8.51 18.01 4.08
C LYS A 159 7.45 18.22 3.00
N LEU A 160 6.74 17.17 2.56
CA LEU A 160 5.68 17.29 1.56
C LEU A 160 4.53 18.20 2.02
N LYS A 161 4.20 18.20 3.33
CA LYS A 161 3.25 19.15 3.92
C LYS A 161 3.74 20.59 3.95
N GLN A 162 5.05 20.80 4.12
CA GLN A 162 5.67 22.12 4.07
C GLN A 162 5.73 22.68 2.64
N GLU A 163 5.96 21.80 1.66
CA GLU A 163 5.97 22.12 0.22
C GLU A 163 4.57 22.38 -0.35
N GLY A 164 3.49 22.13 0.42
CA GLY A 164 2.10 22.32 -0.04
C GLY A 164 1.59 21.21 -0.96
N ILE A 165 2.36 20.14 -1.13
CA ILE A 165 2.00 18.96 -1.93
C ILE A 165 1.01 18.08 -1.16
N PHE A 166 1.27 17.88 0.14
CA PHE A 166 0.39 17.14 1.04
C PHE A 166 -0.42 18.16 1.87
N PRO A 167 -1.77 18.13 1.84
CA PRO A 167 -2.59 18.93 2.76
C PRO A 167 -2.15 18.81 4.22
N ARG A 168 -2.16 19.93 4.95
CA ARG A 168 -1.60 20.01 6.31
C ARG A 168 -2.49 19.32 7.34
N GLU A 169 -3.79 19.44 7.14
CA GLU A 169 -4.90 18.96 7.95
C GLU A 169 -5.07 17.44 7.90
N VAL A 170 -4.67 16.79 6.80
CA VAL A 170 -4.85 15.34 6.64
C VAL A 170 -3.99 14.58 7.63
N GLY A 171 -4.61 13.70 8.41
CA GLY A 171 -3.94 12.88 9.41
C GLY A 171 -3.12 11.75 8.79
N VAL A 172 -2.08 11.32 9.51
CA VAL A 172 -1.27 10.16 9.12
C VAL A 172 -0.98 9.26 10.33
N ALA A 173 -0.96 7.95 10.11
CA ALA A 173 -0.57 6.95 11.10
C ALA A 173 0.52 6.02 10.54
N TRP A 174 1.34 5.47 11.44
CA TRP A 174 2.30 4.41 11.13
C TRP A 174 2.05 3.27 12.10
N VAL A 175 1.66 2.11 11.59
CA VAL A 175 1.24 0.94 12.39
C VAL A 175 1.83 -0.34 11.80
N SER A 176 1.98 -1.38 12.63
CA SER A 176 2.41 -2.70 12.13
C SER A 176 1.23 -3.46 11.54
N PRO A 177 1.43 -4.36 10.56
CA PRO A 177 0.40 -5.28 10.07
C PRO A 177 -0.17 -6.21 11.15
N SER A 178 0.56 -6.39 12.27
CA SER A 178 0.06 -7.10 13.46
C SER A 178 -0.91 -6.27 14.30
N ASP A 179 -0.83 -4.94 14.21
CA ASP A 179 -1.70 -4.01 14.93
C ASP A 179 -2.90 -3.55 14.08
N GLU A 180 -2.81 -3.66 12.74
CA GLU A 180 -3.85 -3.25 11.80
C GLU A 180 -3.84 -4.15 10.55
N ARG A 181 -4.86 -5.00 10.44
CA ARG A 181 -4.98 -6.01 9.35
C ARG A 181 -5.30 -5.42 8.00
N LEU A 182 -5.82 -4.20 7.98
CA LEU A 182 -6.13 -3.51 6.74
C LEU A 182 -4.88 -3.17 5.92
N LEU A 183 -3.68 -3.24 6.54
CA LEU A 183 -2.40 -3.20 5.83
C LEU A 183 -2.12 -4.46 4.99
N TRP A 184 -2.86 -5.55 5.16
CA TRP A 184 -2.69 -6.75 4.34
C TRP A 184 -3.15 -6.50 2.89
N ALA A 185 -4.15 -5.63 2.68
CA ALA A 185 -4.64 -5.29 1.35
C ALA A 185 -3.57 -4.61 0.46
N PRO A 186 -2.87 -3.53 0.91
CA PRO A 186 -1.78 -2.97 0.15
C PRO A 186 -0.56 -3.91 0.05
N ASP A 187 -0.25 -4.74 1.05
CA ASP A 187 0.81 -5.77 0.96
C ASP A 187 0.55 -6.76 -0.19
N ILE A 188 -0.67 -7.29 -0.28
CA ILE A 188 -1.09 -8.16 -1.38
C ILE A 188 -0.99 -7.42 -2.71
N THR A 189 -1.50 -6.18 -2.78
CA THR A 189 -1.47 -5.35 -3.99
C THR A 189 -0.03 -5.14 -4.48
N CYS A 190 0.86 -4.74 -3.58
CA CYS A 190 2.29 -4.58 -3.84
C CYS A 190 2.91 -5.88 -4.36
N MET A 191 2.62 -7.00 -3.70
CA MET A 191 3.18 -8.29 -4.05
C MET A 191 2.68 -8.80 -5.41
N VAL A 192 1.38 -8.74 -5.70
CA VAL A 192 0.90 -9.22 -7.01
C VAL A 192 1.37 -8.32 -8.16
N TYR A 193 1.48 -7.01 -7.95
CA TYR A 193 2.08 -6.12 -8.94
C TYR A 193 3.57 -6.42 -9.15
N ARG A 194 4.31 -6.69 -8.06
CA ARG A 194 5.69 -7.20 -8.13
C ARG A 194 5.77 -8.50 -8.94
N ARG A 195 4.87 -9.46 -8.70
CA ARG A 195 4.84 -10.74 -9.43
C ARG A 195 4.54 -10.54 -10.91
N GLN A 196 3.68 -9.58 -11.27
CA GLN A 196 3.48 -9.20 -12.67
C GLN A 196 4.78 -8.75 -13.35
N ILE A 197 5.63 -7.98 -12.66
CA ILE A 197 6.93 -7.55 -13.23
C ILE A 197 7.94 -8.71 -13.31
N THR A 198 7.95 -9.58 -12.30
CA THR A 198 9.07 -10.53 -12.09
C THR A 198 8.76 -11.98 -12.53
N HIS A 199 7.49 -12.34 -12.68
CA HIS A 199 7.01 -13.71 -12.86
C HIS A 199 5.95 -13.89 -13.95
N LYS A 200 5.51 -12.82 -14.64
CA LYS A 200 4.60 -12.93 -15.79
C LYS A 200 5.17 -13.86 -16.86
N GLY A 201 4.35 -14.79 -17.33
CA GLY A 201 4.76 -15.87 -18.25
C GLY A 201 5.68 -16.94 -17.65
N ARG A 202 6.07 -16.85 -16.37
CA ARG A 202 6.91 -17.84 -15.67
C ARG A 202 6.10 -18.80 -14.80
N ASN A 203 5.05 -18.32 -14.15
CA ASN A 203 4.11 -19.13 -13.37
C ASN A 203 2.80 -18.35 -13.10
N GLU A 204 1.78 -19.05 -12.59
CA GLU A 204 0.42 -18.56 -12.32
C GLU A 204 0.35 -17.24 -11.54
N THR A 205 1.25 -17.02 -10.58
CA THR A 205 1.19 -15.82 -9.72
C THR A 205 1.60 -14.54 -10.46
N GLY A 206 2.27 -14.67 -11.62
CA GLY A 206 2.60 -13.55 -12.49
C GLY A 206 1.37 -12.89 -13.11
N ASP A 207 0.23 -13.59 -13.14
CA ASP A 207 -1.00 -13.12 -13.77
C ASP A 207 -2.02 -12.64 -12.73
N TYR A 208 -1.72 -12.72 -11.43
CA TYR A 208 -2.66 -12.38 -10.35
C TYR A 208 -3.10 -10.92 -10.37
N PHE A 209 -2.19 -9.97 -10.65
CA PHE A 209 -2.58 -8.56 -10.71
C PHE A 209 -3.57 -8.30 -11.85
N GLU A 210 -3.22 -8.71 -13.08
CA GLU A 210 -4.09 -8.59 -14.27
C GLU A 210 -5.44 -9.28 -14.06
N THR A 211 -5.44 -10.45 -13.43
CA THR A 211 -6.67 -11.23 -13.21
C THR A 211 -7.62 -10.56 -12.22
N TYR A 212 -7.12 -10.09 -11.07
CA TYR A 212 -7.97 -9.72 -9.95
C TYR A 212 -8.01 -8.22 -9.65
N LEU A 213 -6.91 -7.49 -9.82
CA LEU A 213 -6.78 -6.13 -9.30
C LEU A 213 -6.66 -5.05 -10.38
N GLU A 214 -6.19 -5.38 -11.59
CA GLU A 214 -6.02 -4.41 -12.68
C GLU A 214 -7.32 -3.63 -12.99
N PRO A 215 -8.51 -4.26 -13.07
CA PRO A 215 -9.76 -3.53 -13.33
C PRO A 215 -10.10 -2.45 -12.28
N HIS A 216 -9.56 -2.56 -11.08
CA HIS A 216 -9.79 -1.67 -9.95
C HIS A 216 -8.56 -0.82 -9.60
N SER A 217 -7.50 -0.89 -10.42
CA SER A 217 -6.21 -0.26 -10.15
C SER A 217 -5.95 0.96 -11.01
N THR A 218 -5.25 1.94 -10.45
CA THR A 218 -4.65 3.07 -11.18
C THR A 218 -3.15 3.05 -10.98
N ILE A 219 -2.39 2.95 -12.07
CA ILE A 219 -0.93 3.00 -12.06
C ILE A 219 -0.47 4.46 -12.18
N ILE A 220 0.42 4.88 -11.28
CA ILE A 220 0.94 6.24 -11.19
C ILE A 220 2.46 6.17 -11.37
N TYR A 221 2.97 6.68 -12.48
CA TYR A 221 4.41 6.69 -12.74
C TYR A 221 5.07 7.88 -12.03
N ALA A 222 6.00 7.59 -11.11
CA ALA A 222 6.81 8.58 -10.45
C ALA A 222 7.89 9.10 -11.40
N ALA A 223 7.95 10.42 -11.57
CA ALA A 223 9.01 11.07 -12.33
C ALA A 223 10.20 11.38 -11.39
N PRO A 224 11.42 10.93 -11.71
CA PRO A 224 12.60 11.32 -10.96
C PRO A 224 12.75 12.83 -10.94
N GLN A 225 12.90 13.40 -9.75
CA GLN A 225 13.11 14.85 -9.63
C GLN A 225 14.48 15.22 -10.17
N LYS A 226 14.53 16.22 -11.06
CA LYS A 226 15.80 16.84 -11.45
C LYS A 226 16.35 17.59 -10.24
N LYS A 227 17.61 17.33 -9.90
CA LYS A 227 18.35 18.07 -8.87
C LYS A 227 18.47 19.55 -9.23
#